data_AF-A0A7S1BBV5-F1
#
_entry.id   AF-A0A7S1BBV5-F1
#
_cell.length_a   1.000
_cell.length_b   1.000
_cell.length_c   1.000
_cell.angle_alpha   90.00
_cell.angle_beta   90.00
_cell.angle_gamma   90.00
#
_symmetry.space_group_name_H-M   'P 1'
#
loop_
_entity.id
_entity.type
_entity.pdbx_description
1 polymer ?
#
loop_
_entity_poly.entity_id
_entity_poly.type
_entity_poly.pdbx_seq_one_letter_code
_entity_poly.pdbx_strand_id
1 'polypeptide(L)'
;IFFILMSVVGMLEGMQIAFFAVAKYTPEERGNSKFQKMTCQLLFKGDGKNLPGFMIGRQLMVVSCMFFIARVTSVSIPEGGSNIFDVPDGVQEFFNTGLLGALITTIVASIAWQLVASAFPLAFLANPITYIFLRICL
;
A
#
# COMPACT_ATOMS: atom_id res chain seq x y z
N ILE A 1 -8.03 -2.33 -13.28
CA ILE A 1 -8.01 -3.13 -12.03
C ILE A 1 -6.62 -3.12 -11.39
N PHE A 2 -5.56 -3.53 -12.10
CA PHE A 2 -4.17 -3.52 -11.61
C PHE A 2 -3.74 -2.20 -10.94
N PHE A 3 -3.83 -1.05 -11.65
CA PHE A 3 -3.46 0.26 -11.10
C PHE A 3 -4.29 0.72 -9.89
N ILE A 4 -5.55 0.28 -9.82
CA ILE A 4 -6.42 0.58 -8.67
C ILE A 4 -5.93 -0.20 -7.45
N LEU A 5 -5.69 -1.51 -7.61
CA LEU A 5 -5.16 -2.36 -6.54
C LEU A 5 -3.78 -1.89 -6.07
N MET A 6 -2.89 -1.49 -6.99
CA MET A 6 -1.59 -0.91 -6.61
C MET A 6 -1.74 0.39 -5.83
N SER A 7 -2.66 1.28 -6.24
CA SER A 7 -2.95 2.52 -5.49
C SER A 7 -3.48 2.23 -4.10
N VAL A 8 -4.36 1.24 -3.94
CA VAL A 8 -4.90 0.81 -2.65
C VAL A 8 -3.78 0.29 -1.74
N VAL A 9 -2.95 -0.63 -2.26
CA VAL A 9 -1.80 -1.18 -1.51
C VAL A 9 -0.85 -0.07 -1.08
N GLY A 10 -0.44 0.80 -2.01
CA GLY A 10 0.50 1.88 -1.70
C GLY A 10 -0.01 2.85 -0.68
N MET A 11 -1.30 3.19 -0.77
CA MET A 11 -1.93 4.05 0.21
C MET A 11 -1.96 3.38 1.60
N LEU A 12 -2.28 2.08 1.70
CA LEU A 12 -2.33 1.35 2.98
C LEU A 12 -0.94 1.17 3.62
N GLU A 13 0.07 0.88 2.81
CA GLU A 13 1.47 0.79 3.23
C GLU A 13 2.01 2.16 3.66
N GLY A 14 1.72 3.22 2.91
CA GLY A 14 2.07 4.59 3.27
C GLY A 14 1.38 5.04 4.56
N MET A 15 0.09 4.75 4.73
CA MET A 15 -0.67 5.09 5.93
C MET A 15 -0.07 4.50 7.20
N GLN A 16 0.43 3.26 7.15
CA GLN A 16 1.06 2.64 8.31
C GLN A 16 2.21 3.51 8.85
N ILE A 17 3.09 3.94 7.95
CA ILE A 17 4.25 4.76 8.30
C ILE A 17 3.81 6.15 8.73
N ALA A 18 2.86 6.76 8.00
CA ALA A 18 2.34 8.07 8.34
C ALA A 18 1.69 8.08 9.74
N PHE A 19 0.90 7.06 10.08
CA PHE A 19 0.28 6.93 11.40
C PHE A 19 1.29 6.68 12.51
N PHE A 20 2.32 5.87 12.24
CA PHE A 20 3.40 5.66 13.19
C PHE A 20 4.24 6.93 13.42
N ALA A 21 4.47 7.74 12.38
CA ALA A 21 5.13 9.03 12.50
C ALA A 21 4.27 10.02 13.32
N VAL A 22 2.97 10.12 13.01
CA VAL A 22 2.04 11.03 13.71
C VAL A 22 1.80 10.62 15.17
N ALA A 23 1.95 9.35 15.52
CA ALA A 23 1.91 8.90 16.91
C ALA A 23 3.01 9.53 17.78
N LYS A 24 4.10 10.02 17.18
CA LYS A 24 5.17 10.72 17.87
C LYS A 24 4.93 12.23 17.99
N TYR A 25 3.94 12.77 17.28
CA TYR A 25 3.65 14.21 17.27
C TYR A 25 2.73 14.58 18.44
N THR A 26 2.96 15.76 19.03
CA THR A 26 2.06 16.34 20.02
C THR A 26 0.72 16.71 19.37
N PRO A 27 -0.39 16.82 20.14
CA PRO A 27 -1.70 17.18 19.58
C PRO A 27 -1.71 18.48 18.77
N GLU A 28 -0.86 19.44 19.13
CA GLU A 28 -0.72 20.75 18.48
C GLU A 28 -0.03 20.65 17.10
N GLU A 29 0.86 19.67 16.94
CA GLU A 29 1.64 19.42 15.71
C GLU A 29 0.89 18.55 14.68
N ARG A 30 -0.27 17.99 15.04
CA ARG A 30 -1.06 17.05 14.20
C ARG A 30 -1.78 17.69 13.01
N GLY A 31 -1.42 18.92 12.66
CA GLY A 31 -1.97 19.67 11.54
C GLY A 31 -3.35 20.26 11.81
N ASN A 32 -3.71 21.27 11.01
CA ASN A 32 -4.92 22.06 11.21
C ASN A 32 -6.06 21.76 10.23
N SER A 33 -5.83 20.93 9.22
CA SER A 33 -6.85 20.57 8.24
C SER A 33 -7.97 19.72 8.85
N LYS A 34 -9.19 19.88 8.33
CA LYS A 34 -10.39 19.16 8.79
C LYS A 34 -10.16 17.63 8.80
N PHE A 35 -9.62 17.08 7.72
CA PHE A 35 -9.37 15.63 7.62
C PHE A 35 -8.22 15.16 8.51
N GLN A 36 -7.20 15.98 8.74
CA GLN A 36 -6.12 15.66 9.69
C GLN A 36 -6.69 15.51 11.10
N LYS A 37 -7.50 16.48 11.54
CA LYS A 37 -8.15 16.43 12.86
C LYS A 37 -9.09 15.24 12.98
N MET A 38 -9.94 14.98 11.98
CA MET A 38 -10.85 13.83 11.99
C MET A 38 -10.11 12.49 12.02
N THR A 39 -9.05 12.35 11.24
CA THR A 39 -8.23 11.13 11.18
C THR A 39 -7.49 10.92 12.49
N CYS A 40 -6.83 11.95 13.04
CA CYS A 40 -6.17 11.88 14.34
C CYS A 40 -7.14 11.59 15.48
N GLN A 41 -8.32 12.23 15.49
CA GLN A 41 -9.36 11.98 16.49
C GLN A 41 -9.83 10.54 16.45
N LEU A 42 -10.01 9.96 15.27
CA LEU A 42 -10.39 8.55 15.13
C LEU A 42 -9.23 7.62 15.50
N LEU A 43 -8.01 7.91 15.04
CA LEU A 43 -6.82 7.08 15.27
C LEU A 43 -6.45 6.97 16.76
N PHE A 44 -6.59 8.06 17.51
CA PHE A 44 -6.32 8.11 18.95
C PHE A 44 -7.60 8.07 19.81
N LYS A 45 -8.74 7.67 19.24
CA LYS A 45 -9.99 7.60 20.01
C LYS A 45 -9.90 6.52 21.11
N GLY A 46 -10.35 6.85 22.31
CA GLY A 46 -10.34 5.93 23.46
C GLY A 46 -8.92 5.67 23.98
N ASP A 47 -8.60 4.43 24.35
CA ASP A 47 -7.28 4.02 24.86
C ASP A 47 -6.20 3.90 23.76
N GLY A 48 -6.42 4.49 22.57
CA GLY A 48 -5.50 4.36 21.43
C GLY A 48 -5.50 2.99 20.75
N LYS A 49 -6.50 2.14 21.01
CA LYS A 49 -6.64 0.78 20.44
C LYS A 49 -6.80 0.77 18.91
N ASN A 50 -7.24 1.89 18.34
CA ASN A 50 -7.46 2.01 16.89
C ASN A 50 -6.16 2.00 16.09
N LEU A 51 -5.04 2.53 16.62
CA LEU A 51 -3.77 2.49 15.90
C LEU A 51 -3.26 1.03 15.73
N PRO A 52 -3.17 0.19 16.77
CA PRO A 52 -2.89 -1.24 16.62
C PRO A 52 -3.95 -1.99 15.80
N GLY A 53 -5.24 -1.66 15.97
CA GLY A 53 -6.34 -2.26 15.19
C GLY A 53 -6.15 -2.05 13.69
N PHE A 54 -5.86 -0.82 13.28
CA PHE A 54 -5.54 -0.49 11.89
C PHE A 54 -4.31 -1.25 11.37
N MET A 55 -3.26 -1.42 12.19
CA MET A 55 -2.06 -2.16 11.78
C MET A 55 -2.37 -3.61 11.40
N ILE A 56 -3.33 -4.24 12.09
CA ILE A 56 -3.77 -5.61 11.79
C ILE A 56 -4.73 -5.62 10.60
N GLY A 57 -5.77 -4.79 10.65
CA GLY A 57 -6.81 -4.78 9.61
C GLY A 57 -6.28 -4.40 8.23
N ARG A 58 -5.33 -3.46 8.15
CA ARG A 58 -4.69 -3.11 6.88
C ARG A 58 -3.94 -4.31 6.28
N GLN A 59 -3.31 -5.16 7.10
CA GLN A 59 -2.44 -6.23 6.62
C GLN A 59 -3.26 -7.29 5.88
N LEU A 60 -4.48 -7.58 6.38
CA LEU A 60 -5.43 -8.46 5.69
C LEU A 60 -5.83 -7.91 4.32
N MET A 61 -6.08 -6.61 4.24
CA MET A 61 -6.43 -5.93 2.99
C MET A 61 -5.26 -5.93 2.00
N VAL A 62 -4.05 -5.59 2.45
CA VAL A 62 -2.83 -5.59 1.62
C VAL A 62 -2.55 -6.99 1.07
N VAL A 63 -2.59 -8.03 1.92
CA VAL A 63 -2.34 -9.41 1.48
C VAL A 63 -3.38 -9.86 0.44
N SER A 64 -4.65 -9.52 0.66
CA SER A 64 -5.72 -9.80 -0.30
C SER A 64 -5.46 -9.10 -1.65
N CYS A 65 -5.14 -7.81 -1.64
CA CYS A 65 -4.81 -7.07 -2.85
C CYS A 65 -3.57 -7.62 -3.56
N MET A 66 -2.51 -7.97 -2.83
CA MET A 66 -1.31 -8.56 -3.40
C MET A 66 -1.58 -9.91 -4.08
N PHE A 67 -2.48 -10.73 -3.51
CA PHE A 67 -2.89 -11.98 -4.16
C PHE A 67 -3.60 -11.72 -5.49
N PHE A 68 -4.54 -10.77 -5.54
CA PHE A 68 -5.20 -10.39 -6.79
C PHE A 68 -4.22 -9.80 -7.81
N ILE A 69 -3.28 -8.95 -7.37
CA ILE A 69 -2.26 -8.39 -8.25
C ILE A 69 -1.41 -9.51 -8.84
N ALA A 70 -0.89 -10.42 -8.01
CA ALA A 70 -0.07 -11.54 -8.46
C ALA A 70 -0.79 -12.40 -9.52
N ARG A 71 -2.10 -12.64 -9.34
CA ARG A 71 -2.94 -13.36 -10.31
C ARG A 71 -3.17 -12.61 -11.62
N VAL A 72 -3.16 -11.29 -11.61
CA VAL A 72 -3.30 -10.47 -12.82
C VAL A 72 -1.97 -10.29 -13.54
N THR A 73 -0.84 -10.34 -12.81
CA THR A 73 0.50 -10.15 -13.38
C THR A 73 1.19 -11.45 -13.79
N SER A 74 0.64 -12.62 -13.46
CA SER A 74 1.21 -13.90 -13.87
C SER A 74 1.11 -14.05 -15.39
N VAL A 75 2.27 -14.09 -16.05
CA VAL A 75 2.38 -14.36 -17.49
C VAL A 75 2.70 -15.84 -17.65
N SER A 76 1.76 -16.59 -18.21
CA SER A 76 1.97 -18.00 -18.58
C SER A 76 1.89 -18.13 -20.10
N ILE A 77 3.03 -18.23 -20.78
CA ILE A 77 3.06 -18.60 -22.19
C ILE A 77 2.96 -20.15 -22.27
N PRO A 78 2.07 -20.70 -23.11
CA PRO A 78 2.04 -22.15 -23.37
C PRO A 78 3.38 -22.63 -23.94
N GLU A 79 3.79 -23.85 -23.57
CA GLU A 79 4.98 -24.49 -24.17
C GLU A 79 4.81 -24.57 -25.70
N GLY A 80 5.72 -23.91 -26.44
CA GLY A 80 5.67 -23.82 -27.91
C GLY A 80 5.13 -22.50 -28.49
N GLY A 81 4.75 -21.52 -27.65
CA GLY A 81 4.47 -20.16 -28.09
C GLY A 81 5.75 -19.37 -28.40
N SER A 82 5.68 -18.40 -29.31
CA SER A 82 6.78 -17.45 -29.56
C SER A 82 7.10 -16.64 -28.29
N ASN A 83 8.40 -16.52 -27.96
CA ASN A 83 8.87 -15.77 -26.78
C ASN A 83 8.36 -14.32 -26.80
N ILE A 84 8.05 -13.79 -25.62
CA ILE A 84 7.65 -12.39 -25.47
C ILE A 84 8.85 -11.51 -25.85
N PHE A 85 8.68 -10.67 -26.88
CA PHE A 85 9.71 -9.79 -27.44
C PHE A 85 10.93 -10.51 -28.08
N ASP A 86 10.79 -11.77 -28.50
CA ASP A 86 11.87 -12.54 -29.14
C ASP A 86 13.15 -12.66 -28.27
N VAL A 87 12.96 -12.64 -26.94
CA VAL A 87 14.05 -12.79 -25.98
C VAL A 87 14.55 -14.23 -25.91
N PRO A 88 15.80 -14.48 -25.47
CA PRO A 88 16.33 -15.83 -25.26
C PRO A 88 15.51 -16.64 -24.23
N ASP A 89 15.47 -17.96 -24.39
CA ASP A 89 14.64 -18.87 -23.57
C ASP A 89 14.89 -18.75 -22.05
N GLY A 90 16.14 -18.54 -21.63
CA GLY A 90 16.44 -18.35 -20.20
C GLY A 90 15.86 -17.06 -19.62
N VAL A 91 15.70 -16.01 -20.43
CA VAL A 91 15.03 -14.76 -20.03
C VAL A 91 13.52 -14.95 -20.00
N GLN A 92 12.98 -15.71 -20.94
CA GLN A 92 11.57 -16.08 -20.96
C GLN A 92 11.18 -16.95 -19.75
N GLU A 93 12.03 -17.91 -19.37
CA GLU A 93 11.85 -18.72 -18.16
C GLU A 93 11.85 -17.83 -16.90
N PHE A 94 12.77 -16.87 -16.82
CA PHE A 94 12.78 -15.88 -15.74
C PHE A 94 11.49 -15.04 -15.69
N PHE A 95 10.95 -14.60 -16.83
CA PHE A 95 9.66 -13.89 -16.86
C PHE A 95 8.49 -14.77 -16.43
N ASN A 96 8.50 -16.05 -16.81
CA ASN A 96 7.48 -17.01 -16.44
C ASN A 96 7.47 -17.32 -14.93
N THR A 97 8.59 -17.12 -14.22
CA THR A 97 8.60 -17.23 -12.74
C THR A 97 7.71 -16.19 -12.05
N GLY A 98 7.40 -15.08 -12.74
CA GLY A 98 6.67 -13.95 -12.16
C GLY A 98 7.49 -13.09 -11.18
N LEU A 99 8.76 -13.44 -10.92
CA LEU A 99 9.61 -12.73 -9.96
C LEU A 99 9.84 -11.27 -10.35
N LEU A 100 10.04 -10.99 -11.63
CA LEU A 100 10.23 -9.62 -12.12
C LEU A 100 8.99 -8.75 -11.86
N GLY A 101 7.80 -9.29 -12.12
CA GLY A 101 6.53 -8.61 -11.84
C GLY A 101 6.32 -8.38 -10.35
N ALA A 102 6.66 -9.37 -9.52
CA ALA A 102 6.63 -9.23 -8.07
C ALA A 102 7.58 -8.12 -7.58
N LEU A 103 8.83 -8.09 -8.06
CA LEU A 103 9.82 -7.08 -7.69
C LEU A 103 9.36 -5.66 -8.04
N ILE A 104 8.90 -5.45 -9.28
CA ILE A 104 8.42 -4.14 -9.73
C ILE A 104 7.21 -3.71 -8.89
N THR A 105 6.28 -4.64 -8.64
CA THR A 105 5.09 -4.35 -7.82
C THR A 105 5.49 -4.00 -6.39
N THR A 106 6.44 -4.72 -5.77
CA THR A 106 6.92 -4.38 -4.41
C THR A 106 7.52 -2.97 -4.36
N ILE A 107 8.34 -2.60 -5.33
CA ILE A 107 8.99 -1.28 -5.35
C ILE A 107 7.95 -0.17 -5.58
N VAL A 108 7.16 -0.29 -6.65
CA VAL A 108 6.26 0.78 -7.09
C VAL A 108 4.99 0.84 -6.25
N ALA A 109 4.39 -0.31 -5.92
CA ALA A 109 3.14 -0.37 -5.18
C ALA A 109 3.34 -0.24 -3.67
N SER A 110 4.49 -0.56 -3.10
CA SER A 110 4.70 -0.49 -1.64
C SER A 110 5.80 0.49 -1.25
N ILE A 111 7.06 0.23 -1.63
CA ILE A 111 8.22 0.97 -1.09
C ILE A 111 8.18 2.46 -1.46
N ALA A 112 7.80 2.81 -2.68
CA ALA A 112 7.70 4.21 -3.10
C ALA A 112 6.73 5.02 -2.22
N TRP A 113 5.58 4.43 -1.88
CA TRP A 113 4.57 5.07 -1.04
C TRP A 113 5.00 5.19 0.42
N GLN A 114 5.66 4.15 0.94
CA GLN A 114 6.27 4.16 2.26
C GLN A 114 7.28 5.31 2.41
N LEU A 115 8.12 5.52 1.38
CA LEU A 115 9.09 6.61 1.35
C LEU A 115 8.39 7.98 1.38
N VAL A 116 7.41 8.22 0.51
CA VAL A 116 6.67 9.49 0.47
C VAL A 116 5.93 9.75 1.78
N ALA A 117 5.33 8.72 2.38
CA ALA A 117 4.64 8.82 3.65
C ALA A 117 5.56 9.13 4.83
N SER A 118 6.79 8.59 4.81
CA SER A 118 7.80 8.93 5.80
C SER A 118 8.26 10.39 5.72
N ALA A 119 8.31 10.96 4.51
CA ALA A 119 8.71 12.34 4.28
C ALA A 119 7.58 13.34 4.58
N PHE A 120 6.33 12.99 4.26
CA PHE A 120 5.17 13.90 4.38
C PHE A 120 3.96 13.26 5.09
N PRO A 121 4.10 12.85 6.36
CA PRO A 121 3.04 12.11 7.07
C PRO A 121 1.75 12.92 7.21
N LEU A 122 1.86 14.22 7.54
CA LEU A 122 0.68 15.09 7.69
C LEU A 122 -0.09 15.29 6.38
N ALA A 123 0.58 15.23 5.23
CA ALA A 123 -0.07 15.34 3.93
C ALA A 123 -0.96 14.12 3.64
N PHE A 124 -0.53 12.92 4.06
CA PHE A 124 -1.38 11.72 4.00
C PHE A 124 -2.63 11.90 4.85
N LEU A 125 -2.50 12.38 6.09
CA LEU A 125 -3.66 12.58 6.97
C LEU A 125 -4.64 13.67 6.49
N ALA A 126 -4.21 14.58 5.63
CA ALA A 126 -5.08 15.60 5.04
C ALA A 126 -5.98 15.05 3.94
N ASN A 127 -5.72 13.84 3.44
CA ASN A 127 -6.48 13.26 2.34
C ASN A 127 -7.76 12.57 2.86
N PRO A 128 -8.95 12.84 2.30
CA PRO A 128 -10.19 12.14 2.66
C PRO A 128 -10.10 10.61 2.48
N ILE A 129 -9.29 10.15 1.53
CA ILE A 129 -9.08 8.72 1.26
C ILE A 129 -8.50 8.01 2.49
N THR A 130 -7.55 8.65 3.18
CA THR A 130 -6.94 8.13 4.41
C THR A 130 -7.97 7.92 5.51
N TYR A 131 -8.94 8.82 5.66
CA TYR A 131 -10.03 8.65 6.62
C TYR A 131 -10.96 7.48 6.26
N ILE A 132 -11.26 7.30 4.97
CA ILE A 132 -12.10 6.19 4.49
C ILE A 132 -11.43 4.86 4.76
N PHE A 133 -10.16 4.70 4.37
CA PHE A 133 -9.42 3.46 4.60
C PHE A 133 -9.18 3.19 6.08
N LEU A 134 -8.95 4.22 6.89
CA LEU A 134 -8.88 4.06 8.34
C LEU A 134 -10.17 3.41 8.87
N ARG A 135 -11.36 3.80 8.38
CA ARG A 135 -12.63 3.17 8.82
C ARG A 135 -12.86 1.77 8.25
N ILE A 136 -12.31 1.45 7.09
CA ILE A 136 -12.44 0.11 6.49
C ILE A 136 -11.52 -0.89 7.20
N CYS A 137 -10.34 -0.43 7.63
CA CYS A 137 -9.31 -1.27 8.25
C CYS A 137 -9.36 -1.28 9.78
N LEU A 138 -10.31 -0.59 10.40
CA LEU A 138 -10.63 -0.68 11.83
C LEU A 138 -11.77 -1.67 12.05
#